data_AF-A0A0N4W3U5-F1
#
_entry.id   AF-A0A0N4W3U5-F1
#
_cell.length_a   1.000
_cell.length_b   1.000
_cell.length_c   1.000
_cell.angle_alpha   90.00
_cell.angle_beta   90.00
_cell.angle_gamma   90.00
#
_symmetry.space_group_name_H-M   'P 1'
#
loop_
_entity.id
_entity.type
_entity.pdbx_description
1 polymer ?
#
loop_
_entity_poly.entity_id
_entity_poly.type
_entity_poly.pdbx_seq_one_letter_code
_entity_poly.pdbx_strand_id
1 'polypeptide(L)'
;MRTFQDRLLNHMPVEDKTAPDTKKALEDTVRSPHYRQAANTFGHALSTGQMAPVLERFGISEGAAQAAASGNLLEFARKLTEAERGLEGAQSTKEPAASASEETAVEVQDEDTEEPVKEPEPKRGKTDDDEMDLD
;
A
#
# COMPACT_ATOMS: atom_id res chain seq x y z
N MET A 1 33.84 12.47 10.22
CA MET A 1 32.38 12.38 9.99
C MET A 1 32.17 11.60 8.70
N ARG A 2 31.45 10.48 8.71
CA ARG A 2 31.10 9.76 7.46
C ARG A 2 30.10 10.62 6.69
N THR A 3 30.31 10.78 5.39
CA THR A 3 29.42 11.60 4.58
C THR A 3 28.10 10.85 4.32
N PHE A 4 27.02 11.56 3.97
CA PHE A 4 25.75 10.91 3.60
C PHE A 4 25.93 9.92 2.43
N GLN A 5 26.86 10.22 1.53
CA GLN A 5 27.22 9.39 0.39
C GLN A 5 27.82 8.05 0.84
N ASP A 6 28.67 8.04 1.87
CA ASP A 6 29.22 6.79 2.45
C ASP A 6 28.16 5.87 3.03
N ARG A 7 27.07 6.44 3.58
CA ARG A 7 25.95 5.63 4.10
C ARG A 7 25.16 4.99 2.95
N LEU A 8 24.92 5.74 1.88
CA LEU A 8 24.18 5.26 0.70
C LEU A 8 24.96 4.22 -0.10
N LEU A 9 26.29 4.33 -0.15
CA LEU A 9 27.17 3.39 -0.84
C LEU A 9 26.95 1.92 -0.42
N ASN A 10 26.69 1.65 0.86
CA ASN A 10 26.47 0.29 1.35
C ASN A 10 25.17 -0.34 0.81
N HIS A 11 24.19 0.50 0.44
CA HIS A 11 22.88 0.08 -0.03
C HIS A 11 22.71 0.16 -1.55
N MET A 12 23.75 0.56 -2.29
CA MET A 12 23.73 0.59 -3.75
C MET A 12 23.73 -0.82 -4.36
N PRO A 13 23.19 -0.95 -5.60
CA PRO A 13 23.37 -2.14 -6.41
C PRO A 13 24.86 -2.51 -6.52
N VAL A 14 25.14 -3.81 -6.63
CA VAL A 14 26.53 -4.33 -6.65
C VAL A 14 27.31 -3.75 -7.84
N GLU A 15 26.63 -3.51 -8.96
CA GLU A 15 27.17 -2.91 -10.17
C GLU A 15 27.69 -1.48 -9.92
N ASP A 16 26.91 -0.65 -9.22
CA ASP A 16 27.21 0.76 -8.99
C ASP A 16 28.23 1.01 -7.87
N LYS A 17 28.47 0.01 -7.00
CA LYS A 17 29.48 0.07 -5.92
C LYS A 17 30.92 0.09 -6.44
N THR A 18 31.14 -0.39 -7.65
CA THR A 18 32.48 -0.48 -8.26
C THR A 18 32.78 0.65 -9.25
N ALA A 19 31.83 1.57 -9.43
CA ALA A 19 31.96 2.68 -10.34
C ALA A 19 33.09 3.64 -9.90
N PRO A 20 33.89 4.16 -10.85
CA PRO A 20 34.97 5.10 -10.52
C PRO A 20 34.45 6.46 -10.03
N ASP A 21 33.21 6.81 -10.37
CA ASP A 21 32.52 8.01 -9.89
C ASP A 21 31.25 7.64 -9.13
N THR A 22 31.42 7.49 -7.81
CA THR A 22 30.34 7.20 -6.87
C THR A 22 29.19 8.20 -6.94
N LYS A 23 29.49 9.49 -7.16
CA LYS A 23 28.46 10.54 -7.15
C LYS A 23 27.56 10.38 -8.37
N LYS A 24 28.16 10.18 -9.54
CA LYS A 24 27.42 9.91 -10.77
C LYS A 24 26.61 8.60 -10.68
N ALA A 25 27.20 7.55 -10.12
CA ALA A 25 26.51 6.27 -9.94
C ALA A 25 25.29 6.38 -9.00
N LEU A 26 25.38 7.18 -7.93
CA LEU A 26 24.23 7.50 -7.07
C LEU A 26 23.14 8.25 -7.83
N GLU A 27 23.50 9.27 -8.61
CA GLU A 27 22.55 10.02 -9.43
C GLU A 27 21.84 9.14 -10.47
N ASP A 28 22.60 8.25 -11.12
CA ASP A 28 22.07 7.29 -12.10
C ASP A 28 21.15 6.25 -11.42
N THR A 29 21.50 5.79 -10.21
CA THR A 29 20.67 4.87 -9.42
C THR A 29 19.33 5.49 -9.05
N VAL A 30 19.32 6.73 -8.57
CA VAL A 30 18.07 7.44 -8.18
C VAL A 30 17.18 7.71 -9.39
N ARG A 31 17.76 7.94 -10.57
CA ARG A 31 17.03 8.14 -11.84
C ARG A 31 16.61 6.84 -12.52
N SER A 32 17.15 5.71 -12.09
CA SER A 32 16.90 4.39 -12.67
C SER A 32 15.41 4.01 -12.58
N PRO A 33 14.85 3.33 -13.61
CA PRO A 33 13.50 2.75 -13.55
C PRO A 33 13.32 1.80 -12.35
N HIS A 34 14.36 1.04 -11.99
CA HIS A 34 14.32 0.08 -10.88
C HIS A 34 14.07 0.76 -9.54
N TYR A 35 14.76 1.88 -9.29
CA TYR A 35 14.55 2.66 -8.07
C TYR A 35 13.14 3.24 -8.02
N ARG A 36 12.64 3.80 -9.14
CA ARG A 36 11.27 4.34 -9.21
C ARG A 36 10.22 3.25 -8.97
N GLN A 37 10.41 2.06 -9.53
CA GLN A 37 9.50 0.94 -9.29
C GLN A 37 9.54 0.52 -7.82
N ALA A 38 10.74 0.38 -7.24
CA ALA A 38 10.88 0.05 -5.82
C ALA A 38 10.25 1.12 -4.91
N ALA A 39 10.44 2.41 -5.23
CA ALA A 39 9.84 3.53 -4.51
C ALA A 39 8.31 3.52 -4.61
N ASN A 40 7.74 3.20 -5.78
CA ASN A 40 6.29 3.04 -5.95
C ASN A 40 5.76 1.85 -5.14
N THR A 41 6.42 0.70 -5.19
CA THR A 41 6.04 -0.49 -4.39
C THR A 41 6.15 -0.20 -2.89
N PHE A 42 7.21 0.49 -2.47
CA PHE A 42 7.38 0.96 -1.09
C PHE A 42 6.25 1.90 -0.69
N GLY A 43 5.93 2.90 -1.51
CA GLY A 43 4.83 3.85 -1.25
C GLY A 43 3.47 3.16 -1.14
N HIS A 44 3.19 2.20 -2.03
CA HIS A 44 1.98 1.39 -1.95
C HIS A 44 1.93 0.55 -0.67
N ALA A 45 2.98 -0.23 -0.40
CA ALA A 45 3.04 -1.05 0.80
C ALA A 45 2.91 -0.20 2.08
N LEU A 46 3.53 0.98 2.10
CA LEU A 46 3.44 1.93 3.21
C LEU A 46 2.01 2.46 3.35
N SER A 47 1.35 2.84 2.25
CA SER A 47 -0.04 3.30 2.26
C SER A 47 -1.04 2.22 2.70
N THR A 48 -0.71 0.94 2.49
CA THR A 48 -1.54 -0.20 2.93
C THR A 48 -1.26 -0.64 4.36
N GLY A 49 -0.33 -0.01 5.07
CA GLY A 49 0.02 -0.38 6.45
C GLY A 49 0.93 -1.62 6.57
N GLN A 50 1.16 -2.35 5.49
CA GLN A 50 1.90 -3.62 5.49
C GLN A 50 3.40 -3.47 5.79
N MET A 51 3.93 -2.25 5.78
CA MET A 51 5.35 -1.98 6.07
C MET A 51 5.67 -1.86 7.55
N ALA A 52 4.70 -1.68 8.44
CA ALA A 52 4.95 -1.51 9.88
C ALA A 52 5.90 -2.56 10.52
N PRO A 53 5.67 -3.89 10.38
CA PRO A 53 6.55 -4.90 10.98
C PRO A 53 7.94 -4.97 10.30
N VAL A 54 8.09 -4.38 9.12
CA VAL A 54 9.38 -4.23 8.46
C VAL A 54 10.13 -3.05 9.08
N LEU A 55 9.46 -1.90 9.24
CA LEU A 55 10.05 -0.68 9.79
C LEU A 55 10.58 -0.84 11.22
N GLU A 56 9.89 -1.62 12.06
CA GLU A 56 10.38 -2.00 13.40
C GLU A 56 11.71 -2.77 13.33
N ARG A 57 11.85 -3.68 12.36
CA ARG A 57 13.10 -4.44 12.13
C ARG A 57 14.22 -3.57 11.56
N PHE A 58 13.88 -2.47 10.90
CA PHE A 58 14.83 -1.45 10.47
C PHE A 58 15.23 -0.49 11.61
N GLY A 59 14.66 -0.66 12.82
CA GLY A 59 14.98 0.16 13.99
C GLY A 59 14.33 1.55 13.94
N ILE A 60 13.24 1.71 13.18
CA ILE A 60 12.43 2.93 13.23
C ILE A 60 11.65 2.95 14.56
N SER A 61 11.43 4.14 15.11
CA SER A 61 10.70 4.30 16.36
C SER A 61 9.28 3.74 16.31
N GLU A 62 8.80 3.25 17.45
CA GLU A 62 7.47 2.64 17.58
C GLU A 62 6.35 3.61 17.15
N GLY A 63 6.49 4.89 17.48
CA GLY A 63 5.53 5.92 17.07
C GLY A 63 5.47 6.13 15.54
N ALA A 64 6.61 6.05 14.85
CA ALA A 64 6.63 6.10 13.40
C ALA A 64 6.17 4.77 12.78
N ALA A 65 6.51 3.62 13.36
CA ALA A 65 6.03 2.32 12.89
C ALA A 65 4.50 2.19 12.98
N GLN A 66 3.89 2.69 14.06
CA GLN A 66 2.42 2.79 14.22
C GLN A 66 1.80 3.72 13.18
N ALA A 67 2.39 4.89 12.95
CA ALA A 67 1.91 5.80 11.90
C ALA A 67 1.99 5.14 10.51
N ALA A 68 3.04 4.34 10.25
CA ALA A 68 3.15 3.55 9.04
C ALA A 68 2.10 2.44 8.96
N ALA A 69 1.75 1.78 10.07
CA ALA A 69 0.69 0.76 10.12
C ALA A 69 -0.68 1.32 9.72
N SER A 70 -0.93 2.59 10.04
CA SER A 70 -2.17 3.27 9.66
C SER A 70 -2.27 3.65 8.18
N GLY A 71 -1.19 3.51 7.41
CA GLY A 71 -1.15 3.96 6.01
C GLY A 71 -0.99 5.46 5.81
N ASN A 72 -0.86 6.24 6.89
CA ASN A 72 -0.72 7.69 6.83
C ASN A 72 0.74 8.12 6.65
N LEU A 73 1.12 8.35 5.40
CA LEU A 73 2.47 8.71 5.00
C LEU A 73 2.95 10.06 5.58
N LEU A 74 2.02 11.01 5.77
CA LEU A 74 2.32 12.33 6.31
C LEU A 74 2.64 12.25 7.81
N GLU A 75 1.83 11.51 8.56
CA GLU A 75 2.08 11.25 9.99
C GLU A 75 3.35 10.42 10.19
N PHE A 76 3.58 9.41 9.35
CA PHE A 76 4.84 8.67 9.35
C PHE A 76 6.06 9.59 9.17
N ALA A 77 6.04 10.48 8.18
CA ALA A 77 7.16 11.39 7.93
C ALA A 77 7.37 12.39 9.08
N ARG A 78 6.29 12.87 9.71
CA ARG A 78 6.36 13.72 10.90
C ARG A 78 7.00 12.98 12.07
N LYS A 79 6.47 11.80 12.41
CA LYS A 79 6.96 10.98 13.52
C LYS A 79 8.41 10.55 13.32
N LEU A 80 8.79 10.19 12.10
CA LEU A 80 10.18 9.87 11.75
C LEU A 80 11.12 11.08 11.95
N THR A 81 10.66 12.28 11.58
CA THR A 81 11.44 13.51 11.79
C THR A 81 11.54 13.88 13.27
N GLU A 82 10.48 13.66 14.05
CA GLU A 82 10.47 13.83 15.51
C GLU A 82 11.41 12.84 16.20
N ALA A 83 11.44 11.59 15.74
CA ALA A 83 12.33 10.52 16.20
C ALA A 83 13.80 10.87 16.03
N GLU A 84 14.20 11.26 14.81
CA GLU A 84 15.58 11.68 14.50
C GLU A 84 16.00 12.94 15.30
N ARG A 85 15.04 13.77 15.70
CA ARG A 85 15.27 14.99 16.50
C ARG A 85 15.21 14.75 18.01
N GLY A 86 14.89 13.52 18.46
CA GLY A 86 14.78 13.18 19.88
C GLY A 86 13.57 13.76 20.60
N LEU A 87 12.48 14.03 19.87
CA LEU A 87 11.26 14.68 20.39
C LEU A 87 10.14 13.69 20.79
N GLU A 88 10.37 12.37 20.75
CA GLU A 88 9.32 11.35 20.91
C GLU A 88 8.70 11.23 22.32
N GLY A 89 9.15 12.03 23.29
CA GLY A 89 8.69 11.94 24.67
C GLY A 89 7.39 12.67 25.03
N ALA A 90 6.71 13.36 24.11
CA ALA A 90 5.60 14.27 24.49
C ALA A 90 4.19 13.67 24.40
N GLN A 91 3.98 12.50 23.80
CA GLN A 91 2.64 11.89 23.69
C GLN A 91 2.72 10.36 23.74
N SER A 92 2.97 9.82 24.93
CA SER A 92 2.64 8.42 25.22
C SER A 92 2.09 8.29 26.64
N THR A 93 0.82 8.65 26.79
CA THR A 93 -0.05 8.19 27.88
C THR A 93 -1.43 7.86 27.31
N LYS A 94 -1.53 6.70 26.66
CA LYS A 94 -2.67 5.79 26.83
C LYS A 94 -2.47 4.53 25.99
N GLU A 95 -2.15 3.46 26.68
CA GLU A 95 -2.65 2.09 26.45
C GLU A 95 -2.67 1.40 27.83
N PRO A 96 -3.49 0.35 28.10
CA PRO A 96 -3.87 -0.69 27.15
C PRO A 96 -5.32 -1.23 27.26
N ALA A 97 -5.75 -2.00 26.25
CA ALA A 97 -6.11 -3.42 26.36
C ALA A 97 -7.15 -3.89 25.32
N ALA A 98 -6.70 -4.83 24.48
CA ALA A 98 -7.33 -6.11 24.12
C ALA A 98 -8.80 -6.15 23.64
N SER A 99 -8.99 -6.64 22.41
CA SER A 99 -9.69 -7.92 22.23
C SER A 99 -9.24 -8.65 20.97
N ALA A 100 -8.86 -9.91 21.18
CA ALA A 100 -8.61 -10.90 20.17
C ALA A 100 -9.94 -11.51 19.68
N SER A 101 -9.96 -11.89 18.41
CA SER A 101 -10.63 -13.05 17.80
C SER A 101 -12.06 -13.40 18.22
N GLU A 102 -13.02 -13.24 17.28
CA GLU A 102 -14.11 -14.20 17.13
C GLU A 102 -14.49 -14.31 15.63
N GLU A 103 -14.38 -15.52 15.08
CA GLU A 103 -14.97 -15.89 13.80
C GLU A 103 -16.49 -15.81 13.89
N THR A 104 -17.16 -15.17 12.93
CA THR A 104 -18.58 -15.42 12.67
C THR A 104 -18.81 -15.50 11.17
N ALA A 105 -18.99 -16.72 10.69
CA ALA A 105 -19.67 -17.00 9.44
C ALA A 105 -21.17 -16.88 9.67
N VAL A 106 -21.86 -15.99 8.94
CA VAL A 106 -23.32 -16.11 8.68
C VAL A 106 -23.63 -15.52 7.29
N GLU A 107 -24.09 -16.39 6.40
CA GLU A 107 -24.84 -16.08 5.18
C GLU A 107 -26.23 -15.47 5.49
N VAL A 108 -26.70 -14.64 4.55
CA VAL A 108 -28.09 -14.28 4.17
C VAL A 108 -29.03 -13.54 5.16
N GLN A 109 -29.45 -12.34 4.77
CA GLN A 109 -30.81 -11.79 4.89
C GLN A 109 -30.88 -10.54 3.98
N ASP A 110 -31.55 -10.52 2.82
CA ASP A 110 -33.00 -10.56 2.60
C ASP A 110 -33.73 -9.46 3.40
N GLU A 111 -33.87 -8.27 2.80
CA GLU A 111 -35.10 -7.49 2.92
C GLU A 111 -35.52 -6.99 1.53
N ASP A 112 -36.72 -7.45 1.21
CA ASP A 112 -37.48 -7.44 -0.01
C ASP A 112 -38.49 -6.28 0.00
N THR A 113 -38.94 -5.87 -1.20
CA THR A 113 -40.22 -5.17 -1.49
C THR A 113 -40.36 -3.68 -1.11
N GLU A 114 -40.80 -2.72 -1.95
CA GLU A 114 -41.37 -2.63 -3.32
C GLU A 114 -41.45 -1.09 -3.66
N GLU A 115 -41.49 -0.53 -4.87
CA GLU A 115 -42.43 -0.59 -6.02
C GLU A 115 -41.85 0.32 -7.17
N PRO A 116 -42.39 0.37 -8.43
CA PRO A 116 -43.10 -0.63 -9.23
C PRO A 116 -42.64 -0.72 -10.73
N VAL A 117 -42.68 -1.94 -11.27
CA VAL A 117 -43.25 -2.38 -12.57
C VAL A 117 -42.88 -1.64 -13.88
N LYS A 118 -42.13 -2.31 -14.78
CA LYS A 118 -42.60 -2.65 -16.15
C LYS A 118 -41.70 -3.67 -16.89
N GLU A 119 -42.17 -4.90 -16.97
CA GLU A 119 -41.70 -6.01 -17.80
C GLU A 119 -41.93 -5.73 -19.31
N PRO A 120 -41.21 -6.41 -20.23
CA PRO A 120 -41.84 -7.59 -20.83
C PRO A 120 -40.90 -8.81 -21.06
N GLU A 121 -41.57 -9.95 -21.12
CA GLU A 121 -41.15 -11.36 -21.03
C GLU A 121 -40.10 -11.88 -22.06
N PRO A 122 -39.27 -12.89 -21.71
CA PRO A 122 -38.60 -13.76 -22.66
C PRO A 122 -39.46 -15.01 -22.95
N LYS A 123 -40.06 -15.10 -24.15
CA LYS A 123 -40.80 -16.30 -24.59
C LYS A 123 -39.90 -17.30 -25.30
N ARG A 124 -39.79 -18.49 -24.71
CA ARG A 124 -39.21 -19.72 -25.26
C ARG A 124 -40.29 -20.46 -26.06
N GLY A 125 -40.04 -20.77 -27.34
CA GLY A 125 -40.67 -21.93 -28.03
C GLY A 125 -41.28 -21.73 -29.43
N LYS A 126 -40.59 -22.31 -30.43
CA LYS A 126 -41.04 -23.13 -31.59
C LYS A 126 -41.99 -22.57 -32.70
N THR A 127 -41.59 -22.87 -33.98
CA THR A 127 -42.31 -22.88 -35.29
C THR A 127 -42.84 -21.51 -35.77
N ASP A 128 -42.89 -21.11 -37.04
CA ASP A 128 -42.87 -21.69 -38.39
C ASP A 128 -42.26 -20.60 -39.32
N ASP A 129 -41.55 -20.95 -40.39
CA ASP A 129 -42.04 -20.83 -41.78
C ASP A 129 -42.74 -19.49 -42.10
N ASP A 130 -42.01 -18.60 -42.77
CA ASP A 130 -42.46 -17.58 -43.74
C ASP A 130 -41.19 -16.84 -44.20
N GLU A 131 -40.56 -17.28 -45.30
CA GLU A 131 -40.80 -16.73 -46.64
C GLU A 131 -40.39 -15.25 -46.75
N MET A 132 -39.14 -15.00 -47.18
CA MET A 132 -38.77 -13.76 -47.89
C MET A 132 -37.78 -14.13 -49.00
N ASP A 133 -38.35 -14.71 -50.05
CA ASP A 133 -37.80 -14.80 -51.39
C ASP A 133 -37.75 -13.37 -51.98
N LEU A 134 -36.56 -12.80 -52.25
CA LEU A 134 -36.43 -11.57 -53.05
C LEU A 134 -35.06 -11.52 -53.78
N ASP A 135 -35.10 -12.07 -55.00
CA ASP A 135 -34.43 -11.71 -56.28
C ASP A 135 -32.90 -11.50 -56.32
#